data_AF-A0A2A7UHU7-F1
#
_entry.id   AF-A0A2A7UHU7-F1
#
_cell.length_a   1.000
_cell.length_b   1.000
_cell.length_c   1.000
_cell.angle_alpha   90.00
_cell.angle_beta   90.00
_cell.angle_gamma   90.00
#
_symmetry.space_group_name_H-M   'P 1'
#
loop_
_entity.id
_entity.type
_entity.pdbx_description
1 polymer ?
#
loop_
_entity_poly.entity_id
_entity_poly.type
_entity_poly.pdbx_seq_one_letter_code
_entity_poly.pdbx_strand_id
1 'polypeptide(L)'
;MTLTVDDVAAWQPEQLTAAADHAKAVYEGIDRIVGKALTDTQALTDTNAWSGVAGAAARTRMDTEKSRASAVGAALTALETAYRTQVGALSACKDKVVRLRTTFLDEPPVGFEVAADGLVTAAARIQRLRDNAGDTDVTTLVLAEEAAAAQRTLDLRLALKAAEDAATAARTAVATANTAVEQAFAALGDPKLGVPAQGSDTSTTPAAAPVAGTPPAQERPSYAMSGSGGGSGSSGYSGGSGYSGTSGSLGGQSSSAPTGPLPTGDVAKWIEDAKKILIEMGYKPEEIDERAIAMIIQHESGGNPYAENRWDSNWLAGHPSKGIMQTIDSTFNAYKAPGHDDIWNPVDNIVAAVRYSIDRYGSLSNVPGVAAVNQGGAYQGY
;
A
#
# COMPACT_ATOMS: atom_id res chain seq x y z
N MET A 1 0.46 -9.49 -29.20
CA MET A 1 1.51 -8.58 -29.69
C MET A 1 2.75 -9.42 -29.81
N THR A 2 3.35 -9.48 -31.00
CA THR A 2 4.56 -10.28 -31.24
C THR A 2 5.76 -9.53 -30.69
N LEU A 3 6.58 -10.16 -29.85
CA LEU A 3 7.73 -9.51 -29.22
C LEU A 3 8.88 -9.36 -30.23
N THR A 4 9.49 -8.17 -30.27
CA THR A 4 10.72 -7.95 -31.04
C THR A 4 11.97 -8.27 -30.22
N VAL A 5 13.10 -8.39 -30.91
CA VAL A 5 14.42 -8.57 -30.29
C VAL A 5 14.73 -7.41 -29.32
N ASP A 6 14.42 -6.18 -29.70
CA ASP A 6 14.68 -5.00 -28.87
C ASP A 6 13.71 -4.92 -27.68
N ASP A 7 12.45 -5.32 -27.84
CA ASP A 7 11.50 -5.41 -26.71
C ASP A 7 12.02 -6.33 -25.62
N VAL A 8 12.48 -7.53 -26.00
CA VAL A 8 13.00 -8.53 -25.05
C VAL A 8 14.33 -8.09 -24.45
N ALA A 9 15.21 -7.46 -25.23
CA ALA A 9 16.47 -6.92 -24.72
C ALA A 9 16.26 -5.81 -23.68
N ALA A 10 15.19 -5.03 -23.82
CA ALA A 10 14.83 -3.95 -22.90
C ALA A 10 14.17 -4.43 -21.59
N TRP A 11 13.83 -5.71 -21.45
CA TRP A 11 13.23 -6.24 -20.23
C TRP A 11 14.09 -5.96 -19.00
N GLN A 12 13.46 -5.67 -17.87
CA GLN A 12 14.11 -5.47 -16.57
C GLN A 12 13.51 -6.42 -15.52
N PRO A 13 13.73 -7.75 -15.63
CA PRO A 13 13.15 -8.72 -14.71
C PRO A 13 13.53 -8.46 -13.25
N GLU A 14 14.70 -7.86 -13.00
CA GLU A 14 15.18 -7.47 -11.68
C GLU A 14 14.22 -6.55 -10.92
N GLN A 15 13.41 -5.74 -11.61
CA GLN A 15 12.41 -4.90 -10.95
C GLN A 15 11.33 -5.73 -10.23
N LEU A 16 11.04 -6.95 -10.70
CA LEU A 16 10.11 -7.84 -10.02
C LEU A 16 10.68 -8.33 -8.68
N THR A 17 12.00 -8.35 -8.50
CA THR A 17 12.63 -8.65 -7.20
C THR A 17 12.28 -7.58 -6.17
N ALA A 18 12.31 -6.30 -6.55
CA ALA A 18 11.92 -5.21 -5.66
C ALA A 18 10.44 -5.33 -5.24
N ALA A 19 9.54 -5.66 -6.18
CA ALA A 19 8.14 -5.93 -5.88
C ALA A 19 7.96 -7.11 -4.91
N ALA A 20 8.76 -8.18 -5.09
CA ALA A 20 8.78 -9.31 -4.16
C ALA A 20 9.24 -8.90 -2.75
N ASP A 21 10.29 -8.08 -2.65
CA ASP A 21 10.82 -7.59 -1.37
C ASP A 21 9.81 -6.68 -0.65
N HIS A 22 9.02 -5.90 -1.39
CA HIS A 22 7.91 -5.12 -0.81
C HIS A 22 6.79 -6.02 -0.27
N ALA A 23 6.33 -7.01 -1.03
CA ALA A 23 5.33 -7.98 -0.56
C ALA A 23 5.82 -8.69 0.71
N LYS A 24 7.12 -9.01 0.76
CA LYS A 24 7.78 -9.57 1.93
C LYS A 24 7.72 -8.67 3.15
N ALA A 25 8.14 -7.42 3.00
CA ALA A 25 8.15 -6.44 4.09
C ALA A 25 6.75 -6.23 4.68
N VAL A 26 5.70 -6.25 3.84
CA VAL A 26 4.31 -6.13 4.29
C VAL A 26 3.90 -7.31 5.17
N TYR A 27 4.10 -8.56 4.72
CA TYR A 27 3.66 -9.71 5.54
C TYR A 27 4.48 -9.83 6.83
N GLU A 28 5.78 -9.54 6.81
CA GLU A 28 6.61 -9.52 8.03
C GLU A 28 6.12 -8.45 9.03
N GLY A 29 5.63 -7.32 8.51
CA GLY A 29 4.98 -6.28 9.32
C GLY A 29 3.68 -6.76 9.96
N ILE A 30 2.81 -7.43 9.19
CA ILE A 30 1.55 -8.01 9.67
C ILE A 30 1.84 -9.03 10.78
N ASP A 31 2.76 -9.96 10.57
CA ASP A 31 3.12 -10.99 11.55
C ASP A 31 3.64 -10.39 12.86
N ARG A 32 4.46 -9.34 12.77
CA ARG A 32 4.97 -8.63 13.95
C ARG A 32 3.85 -7.97 14.76
N ILE A 33 2.92 -7.29 14.08
CA ILE A 33 1.82 -6.57 14.71
C ILE A 33 0.83 -7.55 15.36
N VAL A 34 0.42 -8.58 14.61
CA VAL A 34 -0.52 -9.62 15.10
C VAL A 34 0.10 -10.40 16.25
N GLY A 35 1.38 -10.75 16.15
CA GLY A 35 2.12 -11.40 17.23
C GLY A 35 2.12 -10.57 18.51
N LYS A 36 2.44 -9.27 18.41
CA LYS A 36 2.40 -8.37 19.57
C LYS A 36 0.99 -8.25 20.16
N ALA A 37 -0.03 -8.08 19.33
CA ALA A 37 -1.41 -7.95 19.79
C ALA A 37 -1.90 -9.20 20.56
N LEU A 38 -1.49 -10.40 20.14
CA LEU A 38 -1.76 -11.64 20.86
C LEU A 38 -1.06 -11.66 22.22
N THR A 39 0.23 -11.32 22.27
CA THR A 39 0.99 -11.27 23.53
C THR A 39 0.40 -10.28 24.51
N ASP A 40 0.07 -9.07 24.06
CA ASP A 40 -0.54 -8.03 24.90
C ASP A 40 -1.93 -8.48 25.41
N THR A 41 -2.76 -9.08 24.54
CA THR A 41 -4.10 -9.57 24.91
C THR A 41 -4.02 -10.73 25.91
N GLN A 42 -3.03 -11.60 25.76
CA GLN A 42 -2.81 -12.71 26.68
C GLN A 42 -2.33 -12.20 28.06
N ALA A 43 -1.44 -11.21 28.08
CA ALA A 43 -0.97 -10.59 29.32
C ALA A 43 -2.10 -9.95 30.15
N LEU A 44 -3.15 -9.41 29.51
CA LEU A 44 -4.34 -8.89 30.23
C LEU A 44 -5.09 -9.96 31.03
N THR A 45 -5.08 -11.21 30.54
CA THR A 45 -5.69 -12.35 31.23
C THR A 45 -4.75 -12.90 32.31
N ASP A 46 -3.48 -13.11 31.96
CA ASP A 46 -2.49 -13.76 32.83
C ASP A 46 -2.15 -12.93 34.06
N THR A 47 -2.23 -11.60 33.96
CA THR A 47 -2.01 -10.68 35.08
C THR A 47 -3.23 -10.50 35.97
N ASN A 48 -4.36 -11.18 35.70
CA ASN A 48 -5.67 -10.93 36.31
C ASN A 48 -6.16 -9.47 36.17
N ALA A 49 -5.55 -8.67 35.28
CA ALA A 49 -5.96 -7.28 35.03
C ALA A 49 -7.39 -7.23 34.48
N TRP A 50 -7.74 -8.17 33.59
CA TRP A 50 -9.09 -8.45 33.10
C TRP A 50 -9.38 -9.95 33.23
N SER A 51 -10.05 -10.36 34.31
CA SER A 51 -10.44 -11.76 34.56
C SER A 51 -11.89 -12.04 34.13
N GLY A 52 -12.24 -13.32 33.95
CA GLY A 52 -13.61 -13.75 33.62
C GLY A 52 -13.97 -13.68 32.14
N VAL A 53 -15.28 -13.55 31.85
CA VAL A 53 -15.86 -13.67 30.49
C VAL A 53 -15.35 -12.61 29.50
N ALA A 54 -14.98 -11.43 29.98
CA ALA A 54 -14.49 -10.34 29.14
C ALA A 54 -13.08 -10.62 28.57
N GLY A 55 -12.16 -11.12 29.40
CA GLY A 55 -10.83 -11.54 28.95
C GLY A 55 -10.89 -12.74 28.00
N ALA A 56 -11.82 -13.66 28.22
CA ALA A 56 -12.07 -14.78 27.31
C ALA A 56 -12.58 -14.31 25.94
N ALA A 57 -13.54 -13.38 25.91
CA ALA A 57 -14.06 -12.79 24.67
C ALA A 57 -12.99 -12.03 23.88
N ALA A 58 -12.12 -11.27 24.57
CA ALA A 58 -11.02 -10.56 23.94
C ALA A 58 -10.02 -11.53 23.26
N ARG A 59 -9.67 -12.63 23.92
CA ARG A 59 -8.81 -13.69 23.34
C ARG A 59 -9.46 -14.33 22.12
N THR A 60 -10.71 -14.75 22.21
CA THR A 60 -11.43 -15.37 21.08
C THR A 60 -11.50 -14.43 19.87
N ARG A 61 -11.71 -13.13 20.10
CA ARG A 61 -11.65 -12.14 19.02
C ARG A 61 -10.25 -12.05 18.43
N MET A 62 -9.22 -11.96 19.26
CA MET A 62 -7.83 -11.86 18.78
C MET A 62 -7.36 -13.11 18.02
N ASP A 63 -7.80 -14.31 18.42
CA ASP A 63 -7.56 -15.55 17.68
C ASP A 63 -8.22 -15.53 16.28
N THR A 64 -9.43 -14.96 16.19
CA THR A 64 -10.12 -14.77 14.90
C THR A 64 -9.36 -13.81 13.99
N GLU A 65 -8.89 -12.68 14.53
CA GLU A 65 -8.09 -11.71 13.78
C GLU A 65 -6.74 -12.30 13.36
N LYS A 66 -6.12 -13.14 14.20
CA LYS A 66 -4.90 -13.89 13.84
C LYS A 66 -5.15 -14.77 12.63
N SER A 67 -6.19 -15.60 12.64
CA SER A 67 -6.50 -16.49 11.52
C SER A 67 -6.74 -15.71 10.22
N ARG A 68 -7.44 -14.58 10.30
CA ARG A 68 -7.70 -13.70 9.15
C ARG A 68 -6.42 -13.03 8.62
N ALA A 69 -5.57 -12.53 9.52
CA ALA A 69 -4.29 -11.94 9.14
C ALA A 69 -3.30 -12.97 8.56
N SER A 70 -3.27 -14.19 9.09
CA SER A 70 -2.46 -15.28 8.53
C SER A 70 -2.86 -15.66 7.11
N ALA A 71 -4.14 -15.54 6.74
CA ALA A 71 -4.59 -15.75 5.36
C ALA A 71 -4.03 -14.67 4.42
N VAL A 72 -4.00 -13.41 4.85
CA VAL A 72 -3.37 -12.30 4.09
C VAL A 72 -1.87 -12.51 3.97
N GLY A 73 -1.20 -12.91 5.05
CA GLY A 73 0.22 -13.23 5.03
C GLY A 73 0.55 -14.34 4.03
N ALA A 74 -0.20 -15.43 4.03
CA ALA A 74 -0.04 -16.53 3.07
C ALA A 74 -0.24 -16.08 1.61
N ALA A 75 -1.23 -15.21 1.35
CA ALA A 75 -1.46 -14.67 0.01
C ALA A 75 -0.31 -13.75 -0.46
N LEU A 76 0.24 -12.92 0.43
CA LEU A 76 1.42 -12.08 0.14
C LEU A 76 2.68 -12.92 -0.10
N THR A 77 2.89 -14.01 0.66
CA THR A 77 3.98 -14.96 0.40
C THR A 77 3.83 -15.63 -0.97
N ALA A 78 2.61 -15.98 -1.37
CA ALA A 78 2.34 -16.53 -2.70
C ALA A 78 2.64 -15.50 -3.81
N LEU A 79 2.32 -14.23 -3.60
CA LEU A 79 2.66 -13.13 -4.50
C LEU A 79 4.18 -12.90 -4.60
N GLU A 80 4.90 -12.90 -3.48
CA GLU A 80 6.36 -12.86 -3.47
C GLU A 80 6.95 -14.01 -4.29
N THR A 81 6.48 -15.23 -4.05
CA THR A 81 6.92 -16.44 -4.75
C THR A 81 6.68 -16.31 -6.26
N ALA A 82 5.49 -15.84 -6.65
CA ALA A 82 5.15 -15.61 -8.04
C ALA A 82 6.15 -14.64 -8.69
N TYR A 83 6.43 -13.48 -8.08
CA TYR A 83 7.41 -12.54 -8.62
C TYR A 83 8.80 -13.18 -8.76
N ARG A 84 9.33 -13.79 -7.71
CA ARG A 84 10.68 -14.38 -7.73
C ARG A 84 10.84 -15.50 -8.75
N THR A 85 9.83 -16.36 -8.92
CA THR A 85 9.87 -17.41 -9.95
C THR A 85 9.93 -16.82 -11.35
N GLN A 86 9.18 -15.75 -11.63
CA GLN A 86 9.14 -15.16 -12.97
C GLN A 86 10.40 -14.35 -13.32
N VAL A 87 11.10 -13.78 -12.32
CA VAL A 87 12.43 -13.16 -12.54
C VAL A 87 13.36 -14.13 -13.27
N GLY A 88 13.49 -15.35 -12.77
CA GLY A 88 14.39 -16.35 -13.35
C GLY A 88 14.02 -16.73 -14.79
N ALA A 89 12.74 -16.94 -15.05
CA ALA A 89 12.25 -17.32 -16.38
C ALA A 89 12.44 -16.20 -17.42
N LEU A 90 12.10 -14.96 -17.04
CA LEU A 90 12.22 -13.79 -17.92
C LEU A 90 13.69 -13.45 -18.20
N SER A 91 14.55 -13.49 -17.18
CA SER A 91 15.99 -13.28 -17.35
C SER A 91 16.62 -14.31 -18.29
N ALA A 92 16.28 -15.59 -18.13
CA ALA A 92 16.80 -16.64 -19.00
C ALA A 92 16.38 -16.44 -20.48
N CYS A 93 15.15 -15.99 -20.71
CA CYS A 93 14.67 -15.67 -22.06
C CYS A 93 15.39 -14.45 -22.64
N LYS A 94 15.52 -13.36 -21.86
CA LYS A 94 16.28 -12.17 -22.22
C LYS A 94 17.71 -12.51 -22.61
N ASP A 95 18.42 -13.22 -21.75
CA ASP A 95 19.81 -13.61 -21.97
C ASP A 95 19.98 -14.47 -23.22
N LYS A 96 19.01 -15.36 -23.51
CA LYS A 96 19.04 -16.17 -24.72
C LYS A 96 18.88 -15.34 -25.98
N VAL A 97 17.90 -14.43 -26.03
CA VAL A 97 17.66 -13.57 -27.19
C VAL A 97 18.86 -12.65 -27.43
N VAL A 98 19.37 -11.99 -26.39
CA VAL A 98 20.54 -11.10 -26.47
C VAL A 98 21.78 -11.87 -26.92
N ARG A 99 22.05 -13.04 -26.32
CA ARG A 99 23.20 -13.86 -26.70
C ARG A 99 23.14 -14.31 -28.16
N LEU A 100 21.99 -14.76 -28.65
CA LEU A 100 21.82 -15.16 -30.06
C LEU A 100 22.06 -13.96 -30.98
N ARG A 101 21.43 -12.81 -30.70
CA ARG A 101 21.63 -11.58 -31.47
C ARG A 101 23.11 -11.22 -31.56
N THR A 102 23.80 -11.14 -30.42
CA THR A 102 25.23 -10.79 -30.37
C THR A 102 26.07 -11.83 -31.12
N THR A 103 25.81 -13.12 -30.91
CA THR A 103 26.55 -14.19 -31.59
C THR A 103 26.41 -14.09 -33.11
N PHE A 104 25.21 -13.80 -33.62
CA PHE A 104 24.97 -13.71 -35.07
C PHE A 104 25.58 -12.45 -35.68
N LEU A 105 25.52 -11.31 -34.98
CA LEU A 105 26.13 -10.05 -35.42
C LEU A 105 27.67 -10.10 -35.41
N ASP A 106 28.26 -10.87 -34.50
CA ASP A 106 29.72 -10.97 -34.36
C ASP A 106 30.31 -12.19 -35.09
N GLU A 107 29.48 -13.01 -35.74
CA GLU A 107 29.93 -14.25 -36.35
C GLU A 107 30.86 -14.00 -37.56
N PRO A 108 32.10 -14.52 -37.56
CA PRO A 108 33.01 -14.36 -38.70
C PRO A 108 32.52 -15.15 -39.92
N PRO A 109 32.88 -14.76 -41.16
CA PRO A 109 33.86 -13.72 -41.53
C PRO A 109 33.31 -12.28 -41.50
N VAL A 110 31.99 -12.12 -41.60
CA VAL A 110 31.24 -10.88 -41.35
C VAL A 110 29.91 -11.31 -40.73
N GLY A 111 29.40 -10.57 -39.75
CA GLY A 111 28.15 -10.91 -39.07
C GLY A 111 26.96 -11.09 -40.01
N PHE A 112 25.95 -11.82 -39.54
CA PHE A 112 24.62 -11.82 -40.15
C PHE A 112 23.88 -10.54 -39.78
N GLU A 113 22.94 -10.10 -40.62
CA GLU A 113 22.04 -9.00 -40.24
C GLU A 113 20.83 -9.56 -39.50
N VAL A 114 20.43 -8.91 -38.40
CA VAL A 114 19.31 -9.35 -37.54
C VAL A 114 18.24 -8.26 -37.51
N ALA A 115 17.04 -8.56 -37.99
CA ALA A 115 15.88 -7.68 -37.95
C ALA A 115 15.13 -7.78 -36.62
N ALA A 116 14.27 -6.78 -36.34
CA ALA A 116 13.50 -6.69 -35.10
C ALA A 116 12.56 -7.89 -34.87
N ASP A 117 12.00 -8.46 -35.93
CA ASP A 117 11.10 -9.64 -35.89
C ASP A 117 11.85 -10.98 -35.78
N GLY A 118 13.18 -10.92 -35.62
CA GLY A 118 14.05 -12.09 -35.56
C GLY A 118 14.40 -12.70 -36.92
N LEU A 119 14.06 -12.06 -38.04
CA LEU A 119 14.59 -12.45 -39.35
C LEU A 119 16.10 -12.21 -39.38
N VAL A 120 16.86 -13.23 -39.80
CA VAL A 120 18.31 -13.15 -39.98
C VAL A 120 18.64 -13.31 -41.46
N THR A 121 19.48 -12.42 -42.00
CA THR A 121 19.94 -12.48 -43.39
C THR A 121 21.46 -12.62 -43.49
N ALA A 122 21.93 -13.10 -44.64
CA ALA A 122 23.36 -13.26 -44.94
C ALA A 122 23.82 -12.30 -46.05
N ALA A 123 23.21 -11.11 -46.16
CA ALA A 123 23.38 -10.25 -47.33
C ALA A 123 24.85 -9.80 -47.50
N ALA A 124 25.49 -9.33 -46.42
CA ALA A 124 26.90 -8.95 -46.42
C ALA A 124 27.84 -10.14 -46.69
N ARG A 125 27.48 -11.34 -46.20
CA ARG A 125 28.26 -12.57 -46.42
C ARG A 125 28.21 -13.01 -47.88
N ILE A 126 27.02 -13.03 -48.47
CA ILE A 126 26.80 -13.35 -49.88
C ILE A 126 27.50 -12.32 -50.77
N GLN A 127 27.42 -11.04 -50.44
CA GLN A 127 28.11 -9.98 -51.18
C GLN A 127 29.62 -10.20 -51.14
N ARG A 128 30.19 -10.45 -49.96
CA ARG A 128 31.61 -10.76 -49.80
C ARG A 128 32.05 -11.99 -50.61
N LEU A 129 31.22 -13.04 -50.69
CA LEU A 129 31.52 -14.21 -51.51
C LEU A 129 31.61 -13.85 -53.00
N ARG A 130 30.64 -13.06 -53.50
CA ARG A 130 30.60 -12.61 -54.89
C ARG A 130 31.78 -11.69 -55.22
N ASP A 131 32.12 -10.76 -54.33
CA ASP A 131 33.24 -9.84 -54.51
C ASP A 131 34.60 -10.56 -54.59
N ASN A 132 34.72 -11.72 -53.93
CA ASN A 132 35.95 -12.54 -53.91
C ASN A 132 35.93 -13.71 -54.91
N ALA A 133 34.85 -13.89 -55.68
CA ALA A 133 34.66 -15.08 -56.53
C ALA A 133 35.55 -15.09 -57.80
N GLY A 134 35.90 -13.91 -58.33
CA GLY A 134 36.45 -13.79 -59.68
C GLY A 134 35.50 -14.42 -60.71
N ASP A 135 36.00 -15.30 -61.56
CA ASP A 135 35.21 -16.08 -62.53
C ASP A 135 34.61 -17.39 -61.96
N THR A 136 34.80 -17.65 -60.66
CA THR A 136 34.34 -18.91 -60.03
C THR A 136 32.84 -18.88 -59.79
N ASP A 137 32.14 -19.97 -60.11
CA ASP A 137 30.73 -20.15 -59.72
C ASP A 137 30.61 -20.38 -58.20
N VAL A 138 29.97 -19.45 -57.51
CA VAL A 138 29.75 -19.47 -56.06
C VAL A 138 28.31 -19.85 -55.67
N THR A 139 27.48 -20.31 -56.60
CA THR A 139 26.05 -20.60 -56.36
C THR A 139 25.83 -21.52 -55.15
N THR A 140 26.60 -22.61 -55.04
CA THR A 140 26.50 -23.55 -53.90
C THR A 140 26.90 -22.90 -52.57
N LEU A 141 27.88 -21.99 -52.57
CA LEU A 141 28.31 -21.28 -51.36
C LEU A 141 27.28 -20.25 -50.92
N VAL A 142 26.66 -19.54 -51.87
CA VAL A 142 25.55 -18.61 -51.60
C VAL A 142 24.38 -19.36 -50.97
N LEU A 143 23.99 -20.51 -51.53
CA LEU A 143 22.92 -21.33 -50.99
C LEU A 143 23.23 -21.82 -49.56
N ALA A 144 24.50 -22.10 -49.24
CA ALA A 144 24.91 -22.49 -47.90
C ALA A 144 24.78 -21.32 -46.89
N GLU A 145 25.15 -20.09 -47.26
CA GLU A 145 24.96 -18.91 -46.42
C GLU A 145 23.47 -18.58 -46.21
N GLU A 146 22.63 -18.72 -47.24
CA GLU A 146 21.18 -18.55 -47.13
C GLU A 146 20.55 -19.60 -46.20
N ALA A 147 20.97 -20.86 -46.30
CA ALA A 147 20.53 -21.92 -45.39
C ALA A 147 20.99 -21.64 -43.94
N ALA A 148 22.20 -21.13 -43.76
CA ALA A 148 22.73 -20.74 -42.45
C ALA A 148 21.93 -19.59 -41.81
N ALA A 149 21.53 -18.58 -42.61
CA ALA A 149 20.67 -17.49 -42.17
C ALA A 149 19.25 -17.96 -41.82
N ALA A 150 18.69 -18.90 -42.61
CA ALA A 150 17.39 -19.49 -42.33
C ALA A 150 17.38 -20.26 -40.99
N GLN A 151 18.44 -21.01 -40.69
CA GLN A 151 18.56 -21.69 -39.40
C GLN A 151 18.64 -20.70 -38.22
N ARG A 152 19.40 -19.62 -38.36
CA ARG A 152 19.51 -18.57 -37.32
C ARG A 152 18.20 -17.83 -37.11
N THR A 153 17.47 -17.59 -38.19
CA THR A 153 16.10 -17.06 -38.12
C THR A 153 15.19 -17.96 -37.28
N LEU A 154 15.26 -19.28 -37.50
CA LEU A 154 14.49 -20.24 -36.72
C LEU A 154 14.88 -20.18 -35.23
N ASP A 155 16.18 -20.22 -34.93
CA ASP A 155 16.67 -20.20 -33.55
C ASP A 155 16.24 -18.95 -32.80
N LEU A 156 16.34 -17.77 -33.44
CA LEU A 156 15.96 -16.50 -32.85
C LEU A 156 14.45 -16.37 -32.69
N ARG A 157 13.66 -16.75 -33.69
CA ARG A 157 12.19 -16.71 -33.60
C ARG A 157 11.64 -17.69 -32.57
N LEU A 158 12.27 -18.86 -32.39
CA LEU A 158 11.93 -19.78 -31.29
C LEU A 158 12.27 -19.16 -29.92
N ALA A 159 13.38 -18.43 -29.80
CA ALA A 159 13.71 -17.72 -28.58
C ALA A 159 12.71 -16.59 -28.28
N LEU A 160 12.28 -15.83 -29.28
CA LEU A 160 11.23 -14.81 -29.14
C LEU A 160 9.89 -15.44 -28.75
N LYS A 161 9.50 -16.55 -29.39
CA LYS A 161 8.28 -17.28 -29.03
C LYS A 161 8.30 -17.77 -27.58
N ALA A 162 9.43 -18.30 -27.12
CA ALA A 162 9.61 -18.70 -25.72
C ALA A 162 9.52 -17.51 -24.77
N ALA A 163 10.06 -16.35 -25.16
CA ALA A 163 9.91 -15.11 -24.41
C ALA A 163 8.43 -14.68 -24.31
N GLU A 164 7.66 -14.75 -25.40
CA GLU A 164 6.22 -14.45 -25.37
C GLU A 164 5.44 -15.37 -24.43
N ASP A 165 5.75 -16.66 -24.44
CA ASP A 165 5.14 -17.64 -23.54
C ASP A 165 5.52 -17.37 -22.09
N ALA A 166 6.79 -17.06 -21.81
CA ALA A 166 7.26 -16.70 -20.48
C ALA A 166 6.58 -15.42 -19.96
N ALA A 167 6.45 -14.38 -20.79
CA ALA A 167 5.75 -13.15 -20.43
C ALA A 167 4.26 -13.41 -20.14
N THR A 168 3.62 -14.27 -20.94
CA THR A 168 2.22 -14.65 -20.74
C THR A 168 2.03 -15.45 -19.45
N ALA A 169 2.92 -16.42 -19.18
CA ALA A 169 2.93 -17.19 -17.95
C ALA A 169 3.15 -16.29 -16.72
N ALA A 170 4.07 -15.34 -16.82
CA ALA A 170 4.35 -14.39 -15.75
C ALA A 170 3.13 -13.53 -15.40
N ARG A 171 2.47 -12.94 -16.40
CA ARG A 171 1.22 -12.18 -16.18
C ARG A 171 0.14 -13.03 -15.50
N THR A 172 -0.07 -14.25 -15.98
CA THR A 172 -1.09 -15.15 -15.42
C THR A 172 -0.78 -15.51 -13.97
N ALA A 173 0.49 -15.82 -13.66
CA ALA A 173 0.93 -16.17 -12.31
C ALA A 173 0.73 -15.00 -11.34
N VAL A 174 1.15 -13.79 -11.72
CA VAL A 174 0.99 -12.58 -10.90
C VAL A 174 -0.49 -12.22 -10.73
N ALA A 175 -1.31 -12.29 -11.79
CA ALA A 175 -2.75 -12.02 -11.70
C ALA A 175 -3.47 -13.00 -10.76
N THR A 176 -3.09 -14.29 -10.81
CA THR A 176 -3.62 -15.32 -9.90
C THR A 176 -3.25 -15.01 -8.45
N ALA A 177 -1.99 -14.67 -8.19
CA ALA A 177 -1.54 -14.32 -6.85
C ALA A 177 -2.20 -13.04 -6.33
N ASN A 178 -2.38 -12.02 -7.19
CA ASN A 178 -3.08 -10.78 -6.84
C ASN A 178 -4.55 -11.06 -6.47
N THR A 179 -5.23 -11.92 -7.23
CA THR A 179 -6.61 -12.34 -6.91
C THR A 179 -6.69 -12.98 -5.52
N ALA A 180 -5.70 -13.80 -5.15
CA ALA A 180 -5.64 -14.40 -3.82
C ALA A 180 -5.44 -13.34 -2.72
N VAL A 181 -4.62 -12.31 -2.97
CA VAL A 181 -4.43 -11.18 -2.04
C VAL A 181 -5.73 -10.40 -1.88
N GLU A 182 -6.42 -10.07 -2.97
CA GLU A 182 -7.71 -9.36 -2.94
C GLU A 182 -8.77 -10.15 -2.17
N GLN A 183 -8.86 -11.47 -2.38
CA GLN A 183 -9.77 -12.34 -1.65
C GLN A 183 -9.44 -12.40 -0.15
N ALA A 184 -8.16 -12.55 0.20
CA ALA A 184 -7.72 -12.56 1.59
C ALA A 184 -8.00 -11.21 2.29
N PHE A 185 -7.80 -10.11 1.57
CA PHE A 185 -8.11 -8.76 2.06
C PHE A 185 -9.62 -8.55 2.21
N ALA A 186 -10.43 -8.96 1.24
CA ALA A 186 -11.88 -8.88 1.34
C ALA A 186 -12.43 -9.74 2.49
N ALA A 187 -11.83 -10.91 2.75
CA ALA A 187 -12.15 -11.75 3.90
C ALA A 187 -11.78 -11.11 5.24
N LEU A 188 -11.07 -9.98 5.25
CA LEU A 188 -10.96 -9.17 6.45
C LEU A 188 -12.33 -8.56 6.84
N GLY A 189 -13.20 -8.24 5.88
CA GLY A 189 -14.50 -7.64 6.17
C GLY A 189 -14.42 -6.27 6.87
N ASP A 190 -15.58 -5.72 7.22
CA ASP A 190 -15.67 -4.46 7.97
C ASP A 190 -15.39 -4.71 9.47
N PRO A 191 -14.38 -4.07 10.08
CA PRO A 191 -14.11 -4.17 11.51
C PRO A 191 -15.33 -3.87 12.40
N LYS A 192 -16.26 -3.02 11.92
CA LYS A 192 -17.49 -2.62 12.62
C LYS A 192 -18.59 -3.68 12.58
N LEU A 193 -18.62 -4.54 11.56
CA LEU A 193 -19.65 -5.58 11.37
C LEU A 193 -19.27 -6.92 12.02
N GLY A 194 -18.00 -7.12 12.38
CA GLY A 194 -17.51 -8.34 13.04
C GLY A 194 -17.71 -8.37 14.57
N VAL A 195 -18.29 -7.34 15.18
CA VAL A 195 -18.66 -7.35 16.61
C VAL A 195 -19.95 -8.15 16.74
N PRO A 196 -19.98 -9.33 17.41
CA PRO A 196 -21.24 -10.02 17.65
C PRO A 196 -22.17 -9.05 18.39
N ALA A 197 -23.42 -8.97 17.95
CA ALA A 197 -24.44 -8.16 18.61
C ALA A 197 -24.39 -8.46 20.11
N GLN A 198 -24.20 -7.42 20.93
CA GLN A 198 -24.24 -7.57 22.38
C GLN A 198 -25.56 -8.23 22.74
N GLY A 199 -25.50 -9.49 23.18
CA GLY A 199 -26.63 -10.13 23.84
C GLY A 199 -27.00 -9.25 25.02
N SER A 200 -28.23 -8.75 25.00
CA SER A 200 -28.79 -7.95 26.08
C SER A 200 -28.66 -8.71 27.42
N ASP A 201 -28.12 -7.98 28.39
CA ASP A 201 -28.07 -8.24 29.83
C ASP A 201 -27.15 -9.36 30.35
N THR A 202 -26.03 -8.94 30.96
CA THR A 202 -25.76 -9.23 32.38
C THR A 202 -24.81 -8.18 32.96
N SER A 203 -25.24 -7.62 34.09
CA SER A 203 -24.54 -6.58 34.88
C SER A 203 -23.04 -6.83 35.05
N THR A 204 -22.21 -5.91 34.55
CA THR A 204 -20.78 -5.83 34.91
C THR A 204 -20.64 -5.09 36.24
N THR A 205 -20.93 -5.78 37.35
CA THR A 205 -20.39 -5.35 38.64
C THR A 205 -18.90 -5.68 38.64
N PRO A 206 -17.98 -4.71 38.83
CA PRO A 206 -16.56 -5.01 38.95
C PRO A 206 -16.33 -5.96 40.12
N ALA A 207 -15.55 -7.02 39.90
CA ALA A 207 -15.14 -7.92 40.98
C ALA A 207 -14.41 -7.10 42.05
N ALA A 208 -14.93 -7.11 43.28
CA ALA A 208 -14.28 -6.48 44.42
C ALA A 208 -12.89 -7.12 44.62
N ALA A 209 -11.88 -6.27 44.84
CA ALA A 209 -10.51 -6.69 45.09
C ALA A 209 -10.45 -7.66 46.29
N PRO A 210 -9.63 -8.73 46.23
CA PRO A 210 -9.49 -9.64 47.36
C PRO A 210 -8.74 -8.92 48.48
N VAL A 211 -9.40 -8.77 49.64
CA VAL A 211 -8.75 -8.32 50.87
C VAL A 211 -7.76 -9.40 51.32
N ALA A 212 -6.50 -8.99 51.50
CA ALA A 212 -5.42 -9.83 52.01
C ALA A 212 -5.77 -10.39 53.40
N GLY A 213 -5.56 -11.69 53.58
CA GLY A 213 -5.85 -12.42 54.82
C GLY A 213 -5.05 -11.90 56.02
N THR A 214 -5.71 -11.93 57.19
CA THR A 214 -5.06 -11.83 58.50
C THR A 214 -4.88 -13.25 59.08
N PRO A 215 -3.77 -13.59 59.78
CA PRO A 215 -3.43 -14.96 60.18
C PRO A 215 -4.29 -15.49 61.35
N PRO A 216 -4.27 -16.81 61.65
CA PRO A 216 -5.25 -17.44 62.52
C PRO A 216 -4.90 -17.25 64.01
N ALA A 217 -5.93 -17.08 64.85
CA ALA A 217 -5.79 -17.19 66.30
C ALA A 217 -6.90 -18.07 66.90
N GLN A 218 -6.42 -19.02 67.69
CA GLN A 218 -7.02 -20.10 68.47
C GLN A 218 -8.40 -19.87 69.11
N GLU A 219 -9.13 -20.99 69.18
CA GLU A 219 -10.32 -21.27 69.98
C GLU A 219 -10.23 -20.75 71.41
N ARG A 220 -11.30 -20.10 71.90
CA ARG A 220 -11.84 -20.28 73.26
C ARG A 220 -13.27 -19.71 73.41
N PRO A 221 -14.08 -20.27 74.33
CA PRO A 221 -15.54 -20.25 74.24
C PRO A 221 -16.21 -19.00 74.82
N SER A 222 -17.41 -18.75 74.31
CA SER A 222 -18.37 -17.73 74.70
C SER A 222 -18.83 -17.83 76.15
N TYR A 223 -18.69 -16.74 76.90
CA TYR A 223 -19.60 -16.38 77.97
C TYR A 223 -20.05 -14.93 77.79
N ALA A 224 -21.37 -14.76 77.77
CA ALA A 224 -22.07 -13.50 77.71
C ALA A 224 -21.77 -12.64 78.95
N MET A 225 -21.62 -11.33 78.77
CA MET A 225 -22.16 -10.33 79.70
C MET A 225 -22.35 -8.99 78.99
N SER A 226 -23.47 -8.37 79.35
CA SER A 226 -23.96 -7.04 78.98
C SER A 226 -23.09 -5.90 79.52
N GLY A 227 -23.20 -4.74 78.88
CA GLY A 227 -23.34 -3.48 79.63
C GLY A 227 -22.31 -2.39 79.36
N SER A 228 -22.83 -1.32 78.74
CA SER A 228 -22.76 0.08 79.19
C SER A 228 -21.42 0.85 79.28
N GLY A 229 -21.46 2.07 78.71
CA GLY A 229 -20.63 3.23 79.07
C GLY A 229 -19.28 3.29 78.33
N GLY A 230 -18.80 4.40 77.80
CA GLY A 230 -19.18 5.80 77.89
C GLY A 230 -17.91 6.65 77.66
N GLY A 231 -18.08 7.85 77.10
CA GLY A 231 -17.07 8.93 77.09
C GLY A 231 -16.01 8.82 75.98
N SER A 232 -15.87 9.75 75.03
CA SER A 232 -15.61 11.21 75.10
C SER A 232 -14.16 11.52 74.74
N GLY A 233 -13.94 12.43 73.79
CA GLY A 233 -12.64 13.04 73.45
C GLY A 233 -12.43 13.10 71.93
N SER A 234 -13.00 14.07 71.22
CA SER A 234 -12.59 15.48 71.10
C SER A 234 -11.48 15.71 70.05
N SER A 235 -11.83 16.58 69.09
CA SER A 235 -10.96 17.47 68.28
C SER A 235 -10.04 16.80 67.25
N GLY A 236 -10.04 17.17 65.96
CA GLY A 236 -10.65 18.32 65.28
C GLY A 236 -10.01 18.51 63.90
N TYR A 237 -10.63 19.40 63.11
CA TYR A 237 -10.19 19.97 61.82
C TYR A 237 -10.34 19.06 60.58
N SER A 238 -11.35 19.22 59.72
CA SER A 238 -11.84 20.36 58.90
C SER A 238 -11.08 20.55 57.58
N GLY A 239 -11.86 20.52 56.49
CA GLY A 239 -11.51 20.78 55.09
C GLY A 239 -12.24 19.78 54.20
N GLY A 240 -13.54 19.89 53.92
CA GLY A 240 -14.18 21.01 53.22
C GLY A 240 -14.09 20.76 51.71
N SER A 241 -14.94 19.87 51.17
CA SER A 241 -16.19 20.18 50.45
C SER A 241 -16.04 20.99 49.16
N GLY A 242 -16.54 20.43 48.06
CA GLY A 242 -16.65 21.13 46.78
C GLY A 242 -17.27 20.28 45.67
N TYR A 243 -18.44 19.70 45.92
CA TYR A 243 -19.34 19.17 44.90
C TYR A 243 -20.06 20.32 44.17
N SER A 244 -20.12 20.26 42.85
CA SER A 244 -21.28 20.58 41.99
C SER A 244 -20.77 20.53 40.54
N GLY A 245 -21.31 19.75 39.60
CA GLY A 245 -22.71 19.38 39.44
C GLY A 245 -23.41 20.47 38.62
N THR A 246 -23.28 20.41 37.30
CA THR A 246 -24.27 21.01 36.39
C THR A 246 -24.45 20.12 35.17
N SER A 247 -25.71 19.78 34.99
CA SER A 247 -26.34 18.92 34.01
C SER A 247 -26.32 19.49 32.58
N GLY A 248 -26.08 18.60 31.63
CA GLY A 248 -26.85 18.42 30.39
C GLY A 248 -27.06 19.61 29.44
N SER A 249 -26.51 19.50 28.23
CA SER A 249 -27.26 19.83 27.01
C SER A 249 -26.69 19.11 25.80
N LEU A 250 -27.60 18.60 24.97
CA LEU A 250 -27.38 17.94 23.68
C LEU A 250 -26.85 18.94 22.63
N GLY A 251 -25.97 18.49 21.75
CA GLY A 251 -25.79 19.09 20.41
C GLY A 251 -24.35 19.33 19.96
N GLY A 252 -24.00 18.80 18.79
CA GLY A 252 -22.93 19.31 17.93
C GLY A 252 -21.63 18.49 17.90
N GLN A 253 -21.51 17.57 16.95
CA GLN A 253 -20.22 17.08 16.46
C GLN A 253 -19.49 18.25 15.79
N SER A 254 -18.53 18.87 16.49
CA SER A 254 -17.53 19.74 15.86
C SER A 254 -16.41 18.87 15.32
N SER A 255 -16.22 18.91 14.01
CA SER A 255 -15.06 18.41 13.29
C SER A 255 -13.79 19.12 13.79
N SER A 256 -12.94 18.40 14.50
CA SER A 256 -11.65 18.89 14.98
C SER A 256 -10.76 19.26 13.79
N ALA A 257 -10.29 20.52 13.74
CA ALA A 257 -9.34 20.97 12.73
C ALA A 257 -8.01 20.18 12.81
N PRO A 258 -7.32 19.92 11.68
CA PRO A 258 -6.05 19.21 11.64
C PRO A 258 -4.98 19.89 12.49
N THR A 259 -4.34 19.10 13.35
CA THR A 259 -3.20 19.54 14.17
C THR A 259 -1.88 19.26 13.45
N GLY A 260 -1.36 20.25 12.71
CA GLY A 260 -0.05 20.21 12.04
C GLY A 260 0.50 21.61 11.73
N PRO A 261 1.82 21.79 11.50
CA PRO A 261 2.41 23.11 11.22
C PRO A 261 1.80 23.75 9.96
N LEU A 262 1.72 25.09 9.93
CA LEU A 262 1.24 25.83 8.75
C LEU A 262 2.21 25.64 7.57
N PRO A 263 1.70 25.60 6.32
CA PRO A 263 2.56 25.58 5.14
C PRO A 263 3.50 26.80 5.12
N THR A 264 4.71 26.63 4.59
CA THR A 264 5.71 27.69 4.47
C THR A 264 6.26 27.74 3.03
N GLY A 265 6.88 28.87 2.65
CA GLY A 265 7.49 29.04 1.33
C GLY A 265 6.48 29.05 0.18
N ASP A 266 6.91 28.57 -0.99
CA ASP A 266 6.10 28.62 -2.22
C ASP A 266 4.80 27.80 -2.12
N VAL A 267 4.80 26.71 -1.35
CA VAL A 267 3.61 25.87 -1.09
C VAL A 267 2.51 26.67 -0.40
N ALA A 268 2.85 27.52 0.57
CA ALA A 268 1.87 28.37 1.25
C ALA A 268 1.19 29.34 0.27
N LYS A 269 1.98 29.93 -0.63
CA LYS A 269 1.48 30.85 -1.65
C LYS A 269 0.57 30.15 -2.64
N TRP A 270 0.93 28.96 -3.12
CA TRP A 270 0.08 28.19 -4.03
C TRP A 270 -1.24 27.76 -3.38
N ILE A 271 -1.23 27.38 -2.10
CA ILE A 271 -2.46 27.08 -1.34
C ILE A 271 -3.34 28.33 -1.20
N GLU A 272 -2.74 29.48 -0.88
CA GLU A 272 -3.46 30.75 -0.76
C GLU A 272 -4.13 31.16 -2.08
N ASP A 273 -3.40 31.05 -3.19
CA ASP A 273 -3.91 31.40 -4.52
C ASP A 273 -4.98 30.41 -4.99
N ALA A 274 -4.82 29.11 -4.72
CA ALA A 274 -5.84 28.09 -4.98
C ALA A 274 -7.11 28.34 -4.15
N LYS A 275 -6.96 28.74 -2.89
CA LYS A 275 -8.10 29.09 -2.01
C LYS A 275 -8.89 30.27 -2.56
N LYS A 276 -8.24 31.31 -3.09
CA LYS A 276 -8.93 32.45 -3.72
C LYS A 276 -9.80 32.00 -4.88
N ILE A 277 -9.25 31.17 -5.77
CA ILE A 277 -9.98 30.61 -6.92
C ILE A 277 -11.17 29.77 -6.44
N LEU A 278 -11.00 28.90 -5.45
CA LEU A 278 -12.09 28.09 -4.90
C LEU A 278 -13.21 28.95 -4.28
N ILE A 279 -12.86 30.04 -3.58
CA ILE A 279 -13.85 30.98 -3.03
C ILE A 279 -14.60 31.69 -4.16
N GLU A 280 -13.91 32.14 -5.22
CA GLU A 280 -14.54 32.74 -6.40
C GLU A 280 -15.50 31.77 -7.11
N MET A 281 -15.20 30.47 -7.05
CA MET A 281 -16.06 29.39 -7.56
C MET A 281 -17.24 29.05 -6.65
N GLY A 282 -17.35 29.67 -5.48
CA GLY A 282 -18.48 29.54 -4.56
C GLY A 282 -18.30 28.53 -3.42
N TYR A 283 -17.09 27.99 -3.22
CA TYR A 283 -16.78 27.17 -2.05
C TYR A 283 -16.61 28.05 -0.81
N LYS A 284 -17.11 27.58 0.34
CA LYS A 284 -17.03 28.37 1.56
C LYS A 284 -15.60 28.34 2.13
N PRO A 285 -15.06 29.46 2.63
CA PRO A 285 -13.72 29.49 3.20
C PRO A 285 -13.49 28.45 4.31
N GLU A 286 -14.54 28.07 5.04
CA GLU A 286 -14.48 27.08 6.12
C GLU A 286 -14.35 25.63 5.61
N GLU A 287 -14.69 25.38 4.34
CA GLU A 287 -14.57 24.05 3.69
C GLU A 287 -13.18 23.82 3.10
N ILE A 288 -12.37 24.89 2.99
CA ILE A 288 -11.04 24.89 2.37
C ILE A 288 -9.97 24.98 3.46
N ASP A 289 -9.64 23.82 4.03
CA ASP A 289 -8.64 23.71 5.09
C ASP A 289 -7.21 23.70 4.51
N GLU A 290 -6.54 24.85 4.62
CA GLU A 290 -5.16 25.05 4.15
C GLU A 290 -4.15 24.10 4.81
N ARG A 291 -4.39 23.70 6.06
CA ARG A 291 -3.49 22.79 6.80
C ARG A 291 -3.68 21.35 6.32
N ALA A 292 -4.92 20.96 6.03
CA ALA A 292 -5.19 19.67 5.39
C ALA A 292 -4.52 19.57 4.02
N ILE A 293 -4.63 20.62 3.19
CA ILE A 293 -4.00 20.67 1.86
C ILE A 293 -2.47 20.60 1.99
N ALA A 294 -1.87 21.39 2.88
CA ALA A 294 -0.43 21.35 3.13
C ALA A 294 0.07 19.97 3.56
N MET A 295 -0.69 19.30 4.44
CA MET A 295 -0.38 17.96 4.92
C MET A 295 -0.39 16.93 3.77
N ILE A 296 -1.39 17.01 2.90
CA ILE A 296 -1.48 16.17 1.70
C ILE A 296 -0.25 16.42 0.81
N ILE A 297 0.01 17.67 0.43
CA ILE A 297 1.14 18.03 -0.44
C ILE A 297 2.46 17.47 0.10
N GLN A 298 2.68 17.59 1.40
CA GLN A 298 3.91 17.14 2.02
C GLN A 298 4.09 15.62 1.93
N HIS A 299 3.01 14.85 2.00
CA HIS A 299 3.07 13.38 1.94
C HIS A 299 3.00 12.84 0.51
N GLU A 300 2.25 13.48 -0.39
CA GLU A 300 2.04 13.02 -1.77
C GLU A 300 3.21 13.39 -2.69
N SER A 301 3.74 14.61 -2.57
CA SER A 301 4.76 15.12 -3.50
C SER A 301 6.00 15.69 -2.81
N GLY A 302 5.99 15.82 -1.48
CA GLY A 302 7.04 16.53 -0.75
C GLY A 302 7.12 18.03 -1.12
N GLY A 303 6.09 18.58 -1.75
CA GLY A 303 6.07 19.95 -2.27
C GLY A 303 6.61 20.12 -3.70
N ASN A 304 6.86 19.03 -4.44
CA ASN A 304 7.32 19.10 -5.83
C ASN A 304 6.14 19.20 -6.82
N PRO A 305 5.97 20.34 -7.53
CA PRO A 305 4.88 20.50 -8.51
C PRO A 305 5.03 19.64 -9.77
N TYR A 306 6.22 19.07 -10.02
CA TYR A 306 6.49 18.17 -11.14
C TYR A 306 6.60 16.69 -10.70
N ALA A 307 6.04 16.34 -9.54
CA ALA A 307 6.01 14.96 -9.08
C ALA A 307 5.11 14.10 -9.97
N GLU A 308 5.62 12.97 -10.44
CA GLU A 308 4.89 11.98 -11.25
C GLU A 308 5.00 10.62 -10.59
N ASN A 309 3.86 10.03 -10.24
CA ASN A 309 3.82 8.64 -9.79
C ASN A 309 3.99 7.71 -11.00
N ARG A 310 4.99 6.84 -10.93
CA ARG A 310 5.32 5.86 -11.98
C ARG A 310 5.23 4.42 -11.53
N TRP A 311 4.58 4.15 -10.40
CA TRP A 311 4.61 2.85 -9.74
C TRP A 311 3.25 2.37 -9.23
N ASP A 312 2.22 3.21 -9.21
CA ASP A 312 0.87 2.85 -8.78
C ASP A 312 0.03 2.16 -9.88
N SER A 313 -1.15 1.68 -9.51
CA SER A 313 -2.12 1.07 -10.43
C SER A 313 -2.54 2.02 -11.55
N ASN A 314 -2.55 3.32 -11.28
CA ASN A 314 -2.90 4.37 -12.23
C ASN A 314 -1.80 4.53 -13.30
N TRP A 315 -0.52 4.46 -12.93
CA TRP A 315 0.59 4.38 -13.89
C TRP A 315 0.49 3.15 -14.79
N LEU A 316 0.20 1.98 -14.21
CA LEU A 316 0.02 0.72 -14.97
C LEU A 316 -1.18 0.78 -15.92
N ALA A 317 -2.20 1.57 -15.58
CA ALA A 317 -3.35 1.86 -16.44
C ALA A 317 -3.09 2.97 -17.49
N GLY A 318 -1.89 3.55 -17.52
CA GLY A 318 -1.51 4.63 -18.44
C GLY A 318 -2.03 6.01 -18.04
N HIS A 319 -2.44 6.19 -16.79
CA HIS A 319 -3.00 7.44 -16.25
C HIS A 319 -2.22 7.86 -15.00
N PRO A 320 -0.97 8.32 -15.11
CA PRO A 320 -0.13 8.64 -13.96
C PRO A 320 -0.79 9.67 -13.04
N SER A 321 -0.62 9.52 -11.74
CA SER A 321 -0.88 10.56 -10.76
C SER A 321 0.22 11.63 -10.87
N LYS A 322 -0.16 12.90 -11.06
CA LYS A 322 0.76 14.00 -11.43
C LYS A 322 0.54 15.24 -10.58
N GLY A 323 1.59 16.03 -10.45
CA GLY A 323 1.53 17.35 -9.85
C GLY A 323 1.59 17.33 -8.32
N ILE A 324 1.44 18.51 -7.73
CA ILE A 324 1.70 18.74 -6.30
C ILE A 324 0.76 17.96 -5.35
N MET A 325 -0.45 17.61 -5.81
CA MET A 325 -1.44 16.80 -5.09
C MET A 325 -1.59 15.39 -5.67
N GLN A 326 -0.71 14.96 -6.59
CA GLN A 326 -0.76 13.63 -7.23
C GLN A 326 -2.14 13.29 -7.84
N THR A 327 -2.66 14.16 -8.70
CA THR A 327 -3.96 13.97 -9.37
C THR A 327 -3.79 13.30 -10.74
N ILE A 328 -4.66 12.36 -11.12
CA ILE A 328 -4.67 11.75 -12.46
C ILE A 328 -5.39 12.64 -13.50
N ASP A 329 -5.05 12.49 -14.79
CA ASP A 329 -5.56 13.36 -15.86
C ASP A 329 -7.10 13.39 -15.96
N SER A 330 -7.77 12.25 -15.74
CA SER A 330 -9.23 12.17 -15.81
C SER A 330 -9.91 12.98 -14.71
N THR A 331 -9.40 12.87 -13.48
CA THR A 331 -9.85 13.65 -12.32
C THR A 331 -9.53 15.12 -12.52
N PHE A 332 -8.31 15.46 -12.94
CA PHE A 332 -7.96 16.86 -13.21
C PHE A 332 -8.89 17.49 -14.23
N ASN A 333 -9.15 16.83 -15.36
CA ASN A 333 -10.04 17.36 -16.39
C ASN A 333 -11.50 17.49 -15.96
N ALA A 334 -11.97 16.63 -15.06
CA ALA A 334 -13.33 16.71 -14.52
C ALA A 334 -13.50 17.84 -13.49
N TYR A 335 -12.44 18.15 -12.73
CA TYR A 335 -12.51 19.05 -11.56
C TYR A 335 -11.66 20.33 -11.67
N LYS A 336 -10.99 20.59 -12.80
CA LYS A 336 -10.27 21.85 -13.04
C LYS A 336 -11.19 23.07 -13.10
N ALA A 337 -10.67 24.22 -12.67
CA ALA A 337 -11.36 25.49 -12.82
C ALA A 337 -11.34 25.96 -14.29
N PRO A 338 -12.34 26.71 -14.76
CA PRO A 338 -12.31 27.30 -16.10
C PRO A 338 -11.07 28.20 -16.28
N GLY A 339 -10.26 27.97 -17.32
CA GLY A 339 -9.01 28.70 -17.57
C GLY A 339 -7.77 28.17 -16.83
N HIS A 340 -7.92 27.08 -16.07
CA HIS A 340 -6.86 26.39 -15.32
C HIS A 340 -6.60 25.00 -15.91
N ASP A 341 -5.95 24.96 -17.08
CA ASP A 341 -5.81 23.77 -17.91
C ASP A 341 -4.47 23.02 -17.74
N ASP A 342 -3.61 23.44 -16.81
CA ASP A 342 -2.27 22.86 -16.64
C ASP A 342 -2.17 22.00 -15.36
N ILE A 343 -2.10 20.67 -15.53
CA ILE A 343 -1.99 19.73 -14.41
C ILE A 343 -0.68 19.87 -13.61
N TRP A 344 0.37 20.46 -14.20
CA TRP A 344 1.65 20.70 -13.55
C TRP A 344 1.72 22.06 -12.85
N ASN A 345 0.76 22.95 -13.12
CA ASN A 345 0.63 24.18 -12.37
C ASN A 345 0.14 23.83 -10.95
N PRO A 346 0.91 24.15 -9.89
CA PRO A 346 0.56 23.77 -8.54
C PRO A 346 -0.79 24.35 -8.09
N VAL A 347 -1.16 25.54 -8.54
CA VAL A 347 -2.43 26.18 -8.19
C VAL A 347 -3.59 25.42 -8.83
N ASP A 348 -3.52 25.15 -10.13
CA ASP A 348 -4.54 24.44 -10.89
C ASP A 348 -4.75 23.01 -10.33
N ASN A 349 -3.65 22.33 -10.00
CA ASN A 349 -3.65 20.98 -9.45
C ASN A 349 -4.29 20.95 -8.06
N ILE A 350 -3.99 21.92 -7.18
CA ILE A 350 -4.64 22.05 -5.86
C ILE A 350 -6.15 22.31 -6.02
N VAL A 351 -6.54 23.22 -6.92
CA VAL A 351 -7.96 23.53 -7.15
C VAL A 351 -8.72 22.28 -7.59
N ALA A 352 -8.19 21.52 -8.55
CA ALA A 352 -8.85 20.29 -9.03
C ALA A 352 -8.93 19.21 -7.93
N ALA A 353 -7.84 18.98 -7.19
CA ALA A 353 -7.79 17.99 -6.12
C ALA A 353 -8.76 18.31 -4.99
N VAL A 354 -8.84 19.57 -4.55
CA VAL A 354 -9.74 19.99 -3.47
C VAL A 354 -11.21 19.84 -3.88
N ARG A 355 -11.56 20.22 -5.11
CA ARG A 355 -12.93 20.05 -5.63
C ARG A 355 -13.32 18.58 -5.70
N TYR A 356 -12.42 17.71 -6.15
CA TYR A 356 -12.62 16.26 -6.12
C TYR A 356 -12.78 15.74 -4.68
N SER A 357 -11.95 16.17 -3.74
CA SER A 357 -12.03 15.74 -2.34
C SER A 357 -13.35 16.13 -1.68
N ILE A 358 -13.85 17.35 -1.93
CA ILE A 358 -15.14 17.82 -1.41
C ILE A 358 -16.29 17.03 -2.05
N ASP A 359 -16.28 16.82 -3.36
CA ASP A 359 -17.32 16.05 -4.05
C ASP A 359 -17.38 14.59 -3.56
N ARG A 360 -16.21 13.96 -3.41
CA ARG A 360 -16.10 12.54 -3.09
C ARG A 360 -16.27 12.21 -1.61
N TYR A 361 -15.79 13.07 -0.71
CA TYR A 361 -15.69 12.81 0.74
C TYR A 361 -16.47 13.82 1.60
N GLY A 362 -17.11 14.82 0.99
CA GLY A 362 -17.89 15.86 1.65
C GLY A 362 -17.07 16.94 2.35
N SER A 363 -15.81 16.66 2.73
CA SER A 363 -14.86 17.65 3.27
C SER A 363 -13.42 17.15 3.14
N LEU A 364 -12.46 18.08 3.16
CA LEU A 364 -11.03 17.75 3.18
C LEU A 364 -10.61 16.98 4.45
N SER A 365 -11.30 17.18 5.57
CA SER A 365 -11.03 16.48 6.83
C SER A 365 -11.40 14.99 6.78
N ASN A 366 -12.27 14.58 5.85
CA ASN A 366 -12.69 13.19 5.63
C ASN A 366 -11.83 12.45 4.61
N VAL A 367 -10.87 13.14 3.99
CA VAL A 367 -9.91 12.51 3.09
C VAL A 367 -9.10 11.49 3.90
N PRO A 368 -8.97 10.23 3.47
CA PRO A 368 -8.41 9.13 4.28
C PRO A 368 -7.08 9.46 4.96
N GLY A 369 -6.15 10.12 4.25
CA GLY A 369 -4.85 10.52 4.80
C GLY A 369 -4.94 11.59 5.89
N VAL A 370 -5.81 12.59 5.69
CA VAL A 370 -6.03 13.68 6.67
C VAL A 370 -6.81 13.16 7.87
N ALA A 371 -7.83 12.32 7.64
CA ALA A 371 -8.62 11.69 8.69
C ALA A 371 -7.77 10.76 9.57
N ALA A 372 -6.84 10.00 8.97
CA ALA A 372 -5.91 9.13 9.69
C ALA A 372 -4.95 9.94 10.59
N VAL A 373 -4.37 11.02 10.07
CA VAL A 373 -3.48 11.89 10.87
C VAL A 373 -4.24 12.62 11.98
N ASN A 374 -5.47 13.08 11.71
CA ASN A 374 -6.31 13.73 12.72
C ASN A 374 -6.75 12.81 13.87
N GLN A 375 -6.70 11.49 13.64
CA GLN A 375 -6.96 10.47 14.67
C GLN A 375 -5.67 9.97 15.34
N GLY A 376 -4.52 10.58 15.06
CA GLY A 376 -3.21 10.21 15.63
C GLY A 376 -2.53 9.03 14.93
N GLY A 377 -3.00 8.65 13.74
CA GLY A 377 -2.43 7.60 12.89
C GLY A 377 -1.44 8.13 11.86
N ALA A 378 -0.77 7.21 11.15
CA ALA A 378 0.11 7.54 10.04
C ALA A 378 -0.70 7.96 8.80
N TYR A 379 -0.18 8.92 8.02
CA TYR A 379 -0.82 9.37 6.77
C TYR A 379 -0.98 8.22 5.78
N GLN A 380 -2.15 8.16 5.14
CA GLN A 380 -2.49 7.20 4.09
C GLN A 380 -2.79 8.00 2.82
N GLY A 381 -1.94 7.87 1.79
CA GLY A 381 -2.24 8.44 0.47
C GLY A 381 -3.44 7.76 -0.16
N TYR A 382 -4.04 8.39 -1.18
CA TYR A 382 -5.27 7.93 -1.84
C TYR A 382 -5.10 7.70 -3.33
#